data_AF-A0A1Q8JIN3-F1
#
_entry.id   AF-A0A1Q8JIN3-F1
#
_cell.length_a   1.000
_cell.length_b   1.000
_cell.length_c   1.000
_cell.angle_alpha   90.00
_cell.angle_beta   90.00
_cell.angle_gamma   90.00
#
_symmetry.space_group_name_H-M   'P 1'
#
loop_
_entity.id
_entity.type
_entity.pdbx_description
1 polymer ?
#
loop_
_entity_poly.entity_id
_entity_poly.type
_entity_poly.pdbx_seq_one_letter_code
_entity_poly.pdbx_strand_id
1 'polypeptide(L)' 'MDSLDAGPFGRVTLTAAQTLHEDALLALRVNGHDLSLDHGFPARVIVPSTPGVHCTKWVRSIDFREA' A
#
# COMPACT_ATOMS: atom_id res chain seq x y z
N MET A 1 19.94 -7.28 -10.50
CA MET A 1 18.66 -7.04 -11.21
C MET A 1 18.13 -5.78 -10.60
N ASP A 2 18.75 -4.71 -11.07
CA ASP A 2 18.78 -3.39 -10.48
C ASP A 2 17.81 -2.49 -11.23
N SER A 3 17.27 -1.52 -10.49
CA SER A 3 16.45 -0.41 -10.98
C SER A 3 14.98 -0.73 -11.28
N LEU A 4 14.14 -0.52 -10.26
CA LEU A 4 12.84 0.14 -10.42
C LEU A 4 12.74 1.20 -9.31
N ASP A 5 13.28 2.37 -9.65
CA ASP A 5 12.83 3.70 -9.26
C ASP A 5 12.13 3.84 -7.90
N ALA A 6 12.90 4.25 -6.89
CA ALA A 6 12.39 5.00 -5.76
C ALA A 6 11.93 6.39 -6.24
N GLY A 7 10.88 6.43 -7.06
CA GLY A 7 10.14 7.66 -7.33
C GLY A 7 9.57 8.23 -6.04
N PRO A 8 9.14 9.50 -6.02
CA PRO A 8 8.66 10.23 -4.83
C PRO A 8 7.42 9.61 -4.14
N PHE A 9 6.91 8.49 -4.65
CA PHE A 9 5.73 7.77 -4.19
C PHE A 9 6.07 6.47 -3.40
N GLY A 10 7.34 6.22 -3.07
CA GLY A 10 7.77 5.02 -2.35
C GLY A 10 7.37 4.96 -0.87
N ARG A 11 6.78 6.03 -0.32
CA ARG A 11 6.34 6.07 1.08
C ARG A 11 5.07 6.90 1.23
N VAL A 12 4.13 6.39 2.01
CA VAL A 12 2.92 7.10 2.43
C VAL A 12 2.85 7.09 3.96
N THR A 13 2.40 8.20 4.54
CA THR A 13 2.01 8.23 5.95
C THR A 13 0.48 8.28 6.00
N LEU A 14 -0.11 7.31 6.68
CA LEU A 14 -1.55 7.27 6.90
C LEU A 14 -1.86 7.81 8.30
N THR A 15 -2.98 8.50 8.42
CA THR A 15 -3.52 8.92 9.72
C THR A 15 -4.08 7.73 10.50
N ALA A 16 -4.30 7.91 11.80
CA ALA A 16 -4.99 6.90 12.63
C ALA A 16 -6.39 6.58 12.07
N ALA A 17 -7.15 7.60 11.65
CA ALA A 17 -8.49 7.40 11.07
C ALA A 17 -8.46 6.58 9.77
N GLN A 18 -7.45 6.78 8.92
CA GLN A 18 -7.27 6.00 7.70
C GLN A 18 -6.85 4.56 7.99
N THR A 19 -5.97 4.36 8.98
CA THR A 19 -5.45 3.04 9.33
C THR A 19 -6.51 2.19 10.05
N LEU A 20 -7.42 2.82 10.79
CA LEU A 20 -8.49 2.18 11.55
C LEU A 20 -9.84 2.14 10.82
N HIS A 21 -9.89 2.56 9.55
CA HIS A 21 -11.11 2.50 8.75
C HIS A 21 -11.50 1.03 8.50
N GLU A 22 -12.80 0.70 8.57
CA GLU A 22 -13.29 -0.69 8.44
C GLU A 22 -12.92 -1.35 7.11
N ASP A 23 -12.97 -0.60 6.01
CA ASP A 23 -12.56 -1.07 4.69
C ASP A 23 -11.05 -0.89 4.38
N ALA A 24 -10.23 -0.46 5.34
CA ALA A 24 -8.79 -0.39 5.14
C ALA A 24 -8.16 -1.79 5.18
N LEU A 25 -7.36 -2.14 4.17
CA LEU A 25 -6.73 -3.46 4.11
C LEU A 25 -5.35 -3.46 3.45
N LEU A 26 -4.51 -4.39 3.92
CA LEU A 26 -3.27 -4.80 3.26
C LEU A 26 -3.57 -6.00 2.36
N ALA A 27 -3.69 -5.75 1.05
CA ALA A 27 -3.96 -6.79 0.06
C ALA A 27 -2.68 -7.53 -0.29
N LEU A 28 -2.72 -8.86 -0.18
CA LEU A 28 -1.66 -9.77 -0.66
C LEU A 28 -2.10 -10.54 -1.90
N ARG A 29 -3.41 -10.64 -2.12
CA ARG A 29 -4.06 -11.43 -3.16
C ARG A 29 -5.27 -10.70 -3.71
N VAL A 30 -5.65 -11.02 -4.94
CA VAL A 30 -6.89 -10.58 -5.60
C VAL A 30 -7.54 -11.78 -6.28
N ASN A 31 -8.84 -11.97 -6.09
CA ASN A 31 -9.60 -13.09 -6.67
C ASN A 31 -8.97 -14.47 -6.41
N GLY A 32 -8.38 -14.67 -5.24
CA GLY A 32 -7.73 -15.95 -4.89
C GLY A 32 -6.36 -16.16 -5.55
N HIS A 33 -5.76 -15.16 -6.20
CA HIS A 33 -4.42 -15.24 -6.76
C HIS A 33 -3.50 -14.20 -6.12
N ASP A 34 -2.19 -14.48 -6.07
CA ASP A 34 -1.21 -13.48 -5.65
C ASP A 34 -1.29 -12.25 -6.54
N LEU A 35 -0.97 -11.08 -5.97
CA LEU A 35 -0.88 -9.88 -6.78
C LEU A 35 0.14 -10.08 -7.91
N SER A 36 -0.15 -9.55 -9.10
CA SER A 36 0.87 -9.36 -10.10
C SER A 36 1.78 -8.19 -9.72
N LEU A 37 2.92 -8.03 -10.41
CA LEU A 37 3.76 -6.85 -10.24
C LEU A 37 2.97 -5.56 -10.48
N ASP A 38 2.15 -5.50 -11.53
CA ASP A 38 1.32 -4.31 -11.82
C ASP A 38 0.26 -4.04 -10.77
N HIS A 39 -0.18 -5.07 -10.05
CA HIS A 39 -1.13 -4.96 -8.94
C HIS A 39 -0.48 -4.69 -7.59
N GLY A 40 0.85 -4.73 -7.50
CA GLY A 40 1.59 -4.32 -6.33
C GLY A 40 2.24 -5.46 -5.54
N PHE A 41 2.52 -6.61 -6.14
CA PHE A 41 3.24 -7.70 -5.46
C PHE A 41 4.50 -7.22 -4.71
N PRO A 42 4.72 -7.64 -3.46
CA PRO A 42 3.99 -8.67 -2.73
C PRO A 42 2.73 -8.16 -2.02
N ALA A 43 2.60 -6.84 -1.81
CA ALA A 43 1.53 -6.28 -1.01
C ALA A 43 1.16 -4.84 -1.44
N ARG A 44 -0.12 -4.49 -1.29
CA ARG A 44 -0.65 -3.16 -1.56
C ARG A 44 -1.58 -2.72 -0.44
N VAL A 45 -1.53 -1.46 -0.06
CA VAL A 45 -2.50 -0.87 0.87
C VAL A 45 -3.68 -0.28 0.10
N ILE A 46 -4.90 -0.56 0.58
CA ILE A 46 -6.16 -0.01 0.08
C ILE A 46 -6.84 0.69 1.24
N VAL A 47 -7.11 1.99 1.11
CA VAL A 47 -7.78 2.81 2.12
C VAL A 47 -8.81 3.69 1.42
N PRO A 48 -10.07 3.76 1.91
CA PRO A 48 -11.08 4.65 1.37
C PRO A 48 -10.70 6.12 1.46
N SER A 49 -11.36 6.97 0.65
CA SER A 49 -11.29 8.43 0.74
C SER A 49 -9.88 9.05 0.67
N THR A 50 -8.92 8.32 0.11
CA THR A 50 -7.55 8.82 -0.14
C THR A 50 -7.44 9.15 -1.64
N PRO A 51 -6.82 10.28 -2.05
CA PRO A 51 -6.68 10.60 -3.47
C PRO A 51 -6.09 9.39 -4.23
N GLY A 52 -6.73 8.99 -5.34
CA GLY A 52 -6.59 7.66 -5.97
C GLY A 52 -5.17 7.22 -6.39
N VAL A 53 -4.18 8.10 -6.27
CA VAL A 53 -2.75 7.86 -6.45
C VAL A 53 -2.06 7.21 -5.22
N HIS A 54 -2.74 7.11 -4.07
CA HIS A 54 -2.16 6.62 -2.81
C HIS A 54 -2.53 5.18 -2.43
N CYS A 55 -2.95 4.39 -3.41
CA CYS A 55 -2.90 2.96 -3.28
C CYS A 55 -1.43 2.51 -3.42
N THR A 56 -0.64 2.63 -2.35
CA THR A 56 0.78 2.28 -2.36
C THR A 56 0.93 0.82 -2.74
N LYS A 57 1.42 0.61 -3.96
CA LYS A 57 1.84 -0.69 -4.49
C LYS A 57 3.21 -1.04 -3.94
N TRP A 58 3.54 -2.34 -3.92
CA TRP A 58 4.88 -2.84 -3.59
C TRP A 58 5.32 -2.54 -2.15
N VAL A 59 4.39 -2.59 -1.19
CA VAL A 59 4.68 -2.40 0.24
C VAL A 59 5.63 -3.48 0.72
N ARG A 60 6.74 -3.07 1.34
CA ARG A 60 7.77 -3.97 1.92
C ARG A 60 7.93 -3.82 3.43
N SER A 61 7.57 -2.66 3.98
CA SER A 61 7.65 -2.38 5.41
C SER A 61 6.51 -1.45 5.84
N ILE A 62 6.11 -1.58 7.09
CA ILE A 62 5.16 -0.70 7.76
C ILE A 62 5.76 -0.39 9.13
N ASP A 63 5.91 0.90 9.42
CA ASP A 63 6.43 1.40 10.68
C ASP A 63 5.34 2.21 11.39
N PHE A 64 5.08 1.88 12.64
CA PHE A 64 4.18 2.66 13.49
C PHE A 64 4.97 3.79 14.17
N ARG A 65 4.36 4.97 14.27
CA ARG A 65 4.95 6.14 14.91
C ARG A 65 3.98 6.68 15.96
N GLU A 66 4.52 7.26 17.02
CA GLU A 66 3.74 8.03 17.98
C GLU A 66 3.12 9.26 17.31
N ALA A 67 2.01 9.73 17.87
CA ALA A 67 1.26 10.87 17.36
C ALA A 67 1.94 12.21 17.68
#